data_AF-A0A915LV72-F1
#
_entry.id   AF-A0A915LV72-F1
#
_cell.length_a   1.000
_cell.length_b   1.000
_cell.length_c   1.000
_cell.angle_alpha   90.00
_cell.angle_beta   90.00
_cell.angle_gamma   90.00
#
_symmetry.space_group_name_H-M   'P 1'
#
loop_
_entity.id
_entity.type
_entity.pdbx_description
1 polymer ?
#
loop_
_entity_poly.entity_id
_entity_poly.type
_entity_poly.pdbx_seq_one_letter_code
_entity_poly.pdbx_strand_id
1 'polypeptide(L)'
;MNKWRLDLGGGAGSRALIKLAVSDQTINPPGGVGQAAIRIALEYGCEVYTTVSNKDKRESLQQRFPQLKDHHFANSRTTDFEQHIRRQTFGRGHRKNVSFRKCFLLVSEVLCLAKLVVDAHVQYRLNNVDAYQLSDGLQYIFAHVGQPTGMYRYKYKLMRQVRMCKDLKHLIYYRFNTGPVGKGPGCGFWAPGWRVWLFFLRGITPLLERWLGNLLSRQFEGRHSKGVAKTVTKQRVESHFDLELRAAVMHDILDMMPEGIKQNKARVILQHLSEAWRCWKANIPWKVPGLPTPVENMILRYVKAKADWWTNSAHYNRERVRRGATVDKTVCKKNLGRLTRLYLKSEQERQHNYLKDGPYVSAEEAVAIYTTTVHWLESRPRVILQHLSEAWRCWKANIPWKVPGLPTPVENMILRYVKAKADWWTNSAHDNHERVRRGATVDKTVCKKNLGRLTLNATFKVMEQEYGSSLILHKIVFILGNLGAVVSQ
;
A
#
# COMPACT_ATOMS: atom_id res chain seq x y z
N MET A 1 32.76 38.16 -14.06
CA MET A 1 31.76 37.15 -14.47
C MET A 1 31.92 35.93 -13.57
N ASN A 2 31.19 35.88 -12.45
CA ASN A 2 31.43 34.91 -11.38
C ASN A 2 30.80 33.54 -11.69
N LYS A 3 31.65 32.52 -11.57
CA LYS A 3 31.40 31.10 -11.79
C LYS A 3 30.34 30.60 -10.81
N TRP A 4 29.16 30.25 -11.31
CA TRP A 4 28.11 29.55 -10.57
C TRP A 4 28.55 28.09 -10.33
N ARG A 5 28.99 27.78 -9.11
CA ARG A 5 29.30 26.42 -8.68
C ARG A 5 28.05 25.78 -8.09
N LEU A 6 27.29 25.06 -8.91
CA LEU A 6 26.40 24.03 -8.42
C LEU A 6 27.30 22.94 -7.83
N ASP A 7 27.38 22.85 -6.49
CA ASP A 7 28.13 21.80 -5.79
C ASP A 7 27.55 20.42 -6.14
N LEU A 8 28.09 19.86 -7.21
CA LEU A 8 28.11 18.45 -7.54
C LEU A 8 29.12 17.82 -6.58
N GLY A 9 28.68 17.46 -5.38
CA GLY A 9 29.47 16.63 -4.48
C GLY A 9 29.79 15.30 -5.15
N GLY A 10 31.00 15.18 -5.69
CA GLY A 10 31.53 14.03 -6.40
C GLY A 10 32.63 14.46 -7.35
N GLY A 11 33.85 13.96 -7.13
CA GLY A 11 35.09 14.38 -7.79
C GLY A 11 35.04 14.47 -9.32
N ALA A 12 36.04 15.17 -9.86
CA ALA A 12 36.29 15.37 -11.28
C ALA A 12 36.00 14.10 -12.10
N GLY A 13 34.97 14.14 -12.95
CA GLY A 13 34.55 13.02 -13.79
C GLY A 13 33.06 12.65 -13.72
N SER A 14 32.27 13.28 -12.85
CA SER A 14 30.85 12.93 -12.66
C SER A 14 29.94 13.48 -13.78
N ARG A 15 29.79 12.75 -14.89
CA ARG A 15 28.80 13.05 -15.95
C ARG A 15 27.37 12.94 -15.41
N ALA A 16 26.62 14.05 -15.44
CA ALA A 16 25.24 14.06 -14.96
C ALA A 16 24.28 13.59 -16.07
N LEU A 17 23.43 12.62 -15.73
CA LEU A 17 22.42 12.05 -16.61
C LEU A 17 21.06 12.68 -16.34
N ILE A 18 20.43 13.22 -17.37
CA ILE A 18 19.09 13.83 -17.27
C ILE A 18 18.11 13.01 -18.12
N LYS A 19 17.10 12.42 -17.47
CA LYS A 19 15.96 11.76 -18.13
C LYS A 19 14.94 12.83 -18.53
N LEU A 20 14.79 13.08 -19.82
CA LEU A 20 13.67 13.87 -20.36
C LEU A 20 12.66 12.91 -20.99
N ALA A 21 11.61 12.60 -20.25
CA ALA A 21 10.46 11.88 -20.80
C ALA A 21 9.56 12.90 -21.51
N VAL A 22 9.66 12.98 -22.84
CA VAL A 22 8.66 13.68 -23.65
C VAL A 22 7.45 12.75 -23.73
N SER A 23 6.35 13.10 -23.05
CA SER A 23 5.13 12.26 -23.04
C SER A 23 4.49 12.20 -24.43
N ASP A 24 4.24 10.99 -24.91
CA ASP A 24 3.82 10.64 -26.27
C ASP A 24 2.31 10.82 -26.52
N GLN A 25 1.69 11.88 -26.00
CA GLN A 25 0.28 12.18 -26.26
C GLN A 25 0.14 13.58 -26.85
N THR A 26 0.32 13.67 -28.17
CA THR A 26 -0.37 14.52 -29.15
C THR A 26 0.48 14.67 -30.41
N ILE A 27 -0.20 14.83 -31.55
CA ILE A 27 0.33 15.01 -32.91
C ILE A 27 0.94 16.43 -33.02
N ASN A 28 1.96 16.75 -32.24
CA ASN A 28 2.66 18.03 -32.29
C ASN A 28 4.17 17.86 -32.05
N PRO A 29 5.02 18.79 -32.52
CA PRO A 29 6.47 18.77 -32.29
C PRO A 29 6.78 18.64 -30.79
N PRO A 30 7.95 18.09 -30.41
CA PRO A 30 8.26 17.81 -29.00
C PRO A 30 7.99 19.07 -28.16
N GLY A 31 7.05 18.97 -27.22
CA GLY A 31 6.52 20.14 -26.50
C GLY A 31 7.65 21.02 -25.99
N GLY A 32 7.54 22.34 -26.15
CA GLY A 32 8.66 23.29 -25.97
C GLY A 32 9.42 23.16 -24.64
N VAL A 33 8.78 22.61 -23.61
CA VAL A 33 9.41 22.25 -22.32
C VAL A 33 10.53 21.21 -22.47
N GLY A 34 10.33 20.18 -23.30
CA GLY A 34 11.32 19.14 -23.56
C GLY A 34 12.55 19.68 -24.30
N GLN A 35 12.33 20.55 -25.29
CA GLN A 35 13.41 21.20 -26.04
C GLN A 35 14.19 22.21 -25.18
N ALA A 36 13.50 23.00 -24.35
CA ALA A 36 14.15 23.90 -23.40
C ALA A 36 15.01 23.13 -22.38
N ALA A 37 14.52 21.97 -21.91
CA ALA A 37 15.27 21.14 -20.99
C ALA A 37 16.51 20.48 -21.64
N ILE A 38 16.42 20.09 -22.93
CA ILE A 38 17.60 19.64 -23.70
C ILE A 38 18.63 20.77 -23.79
N ARG A 39 18.20 21.99 -24.13
CA ARG A 39 19.10 23.14 -24.27
C ARG A 39 19.85 23.45 -22.98
N ILE A 40 19.13 23.51 -21.86
CA ILE A 40 19.72 23.73 -20.54
C ILE A 40 20.71 22.59 -20.22
N ALA A 41 20.33 21.33 -20.43
CA ALA A 41 21.20 20.20 -20.13
C ALA A 41 22.51 20.23 -20.93
N LEU A 42 22.46 20.58 -22.22
CA LEU A 42 23.64 20.74 -23.07
C LEU A 42 24.51 21.92 -22.62
N GLU A 43 23.91 23.03 -22.18
CA GLU A 43 24.64 24.20 -21.67
C GLU A 43 25.41 23.89 -20.36
N TYR A 44 24.87 22.99 -19.53
CA TYR A 44 25.57 22.47 -18.34
C TYR A 44 26.57 21.34 -18.65
N GLY A 45 26.83 21.02 -19.93
CA GLY A 45 27.76 19.96 -20.35
C GLY A 45 27.28 18.54 -20.00
N CYS A 46 25.98 18.34 -19.83
CA CYS A 46 25.40 17.03 -19.52
C CYS A 46 25.17 16.20 -20.80
N GLU A 47 25.34 14.88 -20.69
CA GLU A 47 25.03 13.94 -21.77
C GLU A 47 23.54 13.57 -21.71
N VAL A 48 22.79 13.92 -22.76
CA VAL A 48 21.32 13.87 -22.75
C VAL A 48 20.82 12.65 -23.51
N TYR A 49 20.01 11.81 -22.86
CA TYR A 49 19.30 10.70 -23.50
C TYR A 49 17.81 10.99 -23.52
N THR A 50 17.20 10.94 -24.70
CA THR A 50 15.79 11.26 -24.92
C THR A 50 15.03 10.09 -25.52
N THR A 51 13.76 9.95 -25.14
CA THR A 51 12.85 8.96 -25.73
C THR A 51 12.03 9.59 -26.83
N VAL A 52 12.08 9.03 -28.04
CA VAL A 52 11.30 9.50 -29.19
C VAL A 52 10.65 8.31 -29.87
N SER A 53 9.35 8.42 -30.14
CA SER A 53 8.51 7.36 -30.75
C SER A 53 8.58 7.33 -32.28
N ASN A 54 8.69 8.49 -32.93
CA ASN A 54 8.66 8.65 -34.39
C ASN A 54 10.01 9.10 -34.97
N LYS A 55 10.36 8.63 -36.18
CA LYS A 55 11.59 9.00 -36.91
C LYS A 55 11.64 10.49 -37.25
N ASP A 56 10.53 11.07 -37.70
CA ASP A 56 10.46 12.50 -38.06
C ASP A 56 10.75 13.43 -36.86
N LYS A 57 10.29 13.03 -35.66
CA LYS A 57 10.56 13.77 -34.42
C LYS A 57 12.04 13.67 -34.02
N ARG A 58 12.69 12.54 -34.30
CA ARG A 58 14.12 12.35 -34.06
C ARG A 58 14.95 13.23 -35.00
N GLU A 59 14.63 13.23 -36.28
CA GLU A 59 15.30 14.07 -37.28
C GLU A 59 15.15 15.56 -36.95
N SER A 60 13.95 16.01 -36.54
CA SER A 60 13.72 17.38 -36.12
C SER A 60 14.55 17.80 -34.88
N LEU A 61 14.81 16.87 -33.96
CA LEU A 61 15.64 17.12 -32.77
C LEU A 61 17.13 17.10 -33.11
N GLN A 62 17.56 16.26 -34.06
CA GLN A 62 18.94 16.21 -34.55
C GLN A 62 19.31 17.48 -35.32
N GLN A 63 18.41 17.97 -36.18
CA GLN A 63 18.59 19.26 -36.86
C GLN A 63 18.73 20.43 -35.87
N ARG A 64 17.94 20.42 -34.79
CA ARG A 64 17.91 21.52 -33.81
C ARG A 64 19.00 21.43 -32.74
N PHE A 65 19.50 20.23 -32.46
CA PHE A 65 20.57 19.96 -31.50
C PHE A 65 21.61 19.02 -32.12
N PRO A 66 22.60 19.54 -32.88
CA PRO A 66 23.61 18.73 -33.55
C PRO A 66 24.49 17.88 -32.62
N GLN A 67 24.48 18.21 -31.32
CA GLN A 67 25.20 17.48 -30.28
C GLN A 67 24.55 16.12 -29.95
N LEU A 68 23.28 15.90 -30.34
CA LEU A 68 22.56 14.64 -30.11
C LEU A 68 22.82 13.63 -31.24
N LYS A 69 23.80 12.75 -31.02
CA LYS A 69 24.06 11.58 -31.88
C LYS A 69 23.02 10.46 -31.72
N ASP A 70 23.00 9.52 -32.66
CA ASP A 70 22.02 8.42 -32.75
C ASP A 70 21.87 7.57 -31.48
N HIS A 71 22.94 7.35 -30.73
CA HIS A 71 22.92 6.58 -29.49
C HIS A 71 22.21 7.29 -28.32
N HIS A 72 21.90 8.59 -28.44
CA HIS A 72 21.14 9.34 -27.44
C HIS A 72 19.63 9.09 -27.51
N PHE A 73 19.15 8.49 -28.60
CA PHE A 73 17.73 8.25 -28.83
C PHE A 73 17.34 6.82 -28.46
N ALA A 74 16.22 6.70 -27.77
CA ALA A 74 15.63 5.41 -27.43
C ALA A 74 14.11 5.43 -27.67
N ASN A 75 13.52 4.26 -27.90
CA ASN A 75 12.08 4.16 -28.15
C ASN A 75 11.30 4.22 -26.84
N SER A 76 10.19 4.98 -26.81
CA SER A 76 9.29 5.08 -25.65
C SER A 76 8.32 3.89 -25.51
N ARG A 77 8.14 3.10 -26.58
CA ARG A 77 7.15 2.02 -26.65
C ARG A 77 7.69 0.65 -26.22
N THR A 78 9.01 0.51 -26.08
CA THR A 78 9.64 -0.72 -25.55
C THR A 78 10.32 -0.47 -24.21
N THR A 79 10.45 -1.52 -23.40
CA THR A 79 11.16 -1.50 -22.10
C THR A 79 12.68 -1.41 -22.24
N ASP A 80 13.19 -1.39 -23.48
CA ASP A 80 14.62 -1.40 -23.82
C ASP A 80 15.36 -0.15 -23.34
N PHE A 81 14.63 0.93 -23.05
CA PHE A 81 15.20 2.19 -22.56
C PHE A 81 16.10 2.01 -21.34
N GLU A 82 15.70 1.16 -20.39
CA GLU A 82 16.47 0.93 -19.17
C GLU A 82 17.78 0.19 -19.48
N GLN A 83 17.73 -0.80 -20.37
CA GLN A 83 18.92 -1.54 -20.80
C GLN A 83 19.84 -0.64 -21.64
N HIS A 84 19.27 0.18 -22.53
CA HIS A 84 20.00 1.13 -23.37
C HIS A 84 20.78 2.14 -22.53
N ILE A 85 20.14 2.79 -21.56
CA ILE A 85 20.83 3.71 -20.64
C ILE A 85 21.86 2.96 -19.81
N ARG A 86 21.56 1.77 -19.30
CA ARG A 86 22.50 1.02 -18.47
C ARG A 86 23.78 0.64 -19.23
N ARG A 87 23.65 0.30 -20.52
CA ARG A 87 24.76 0.05 -21.44
C ARG A 87 25.58 1.32 -21.70
N GLN A 88 24.91 2.43 -22.03
CA GLN A 88 25.58 3.69 -22.35
C GLN A 88 26.23 4.36 -21.12
N THR A 89 25.72 4.10 -19.93
CA THR A 89 26.18 4.73 -18.68
C THR A 89 27.08 3.83 -17.83
N PHE A 90 27.52 2.69 -18.38
CA PHE A 90 28.36 1.69 -17.69
C PHE A 90 27.84 1.34 -16.29
N GLY A 91 26.52 1.25 -16.13
CA GLY A 91 25.87 0.96 -14.84
C GLY A 91 25.93 2.06 -13.77
N ARG A 92 26.51 3.24 -14.05
CA ARG A 92 26.64 4.36 -13.09
C ARG A 92 25.45 5.34 -13.09
N GLY A 93 24.36 4.98 -13.77
CA GLY A 93 23.24 5.85 -14.09
C GLY A 93 22.53 6.46 -12.88
N HIS A 94 22.93 7.66 -12.48
CA HIS A 94 22.20 8.46 -11.50
C HIS A 94 20.96 9.06 -12.16
N ARG A 95 19.80 8.47 -11.86
CA ARG A 95 18.49 8.92 -12.34
C ARG A 95 18.08 10.20 -11.59
N LYS A 96 18.60 11.37 -11.98
CA LYS A 96 18.03 12.66 -11.53
C LYS A 96 16.83 12.98 -12.41
N ASN A 97 15.65 12.57 -11.97
CA ASN A 97 14.41 13.06 -12.55
C ASN A 97 14.33 14.56 -12.26
N VAL A 98 14.35 15.40 -13.30
CA VAL A 98 13.96 16.81 -13.19
C VAL A 98 12.45 16.83 -12.99
N SER A 99 12.01 16.53 -11.76
CA SER A 99 10.61 16.66 -11.40
C SER A 99 10.33 18.14 -11.18
N PHE A 100 9.85 18.80 -12.24
CA PHE A 100 9.29 20.13 -12.11
C PHE A 100 8.20 20.11 -11.05
N ARG A 101 8.23 21.08 -10.13
CA ARG A 101 7.25 21.14 -9.05
C ARG A 101 5.87 21.43 -9.62
N LYS A 102 4.84 20.97 -8.91
CA LYS A 102 3.42 21.25 -9.21
C LYS A 102 3.16 22.75 -9.50
N CYS A 103 3.93 23.66 -8.89
CA CYS A 103 3.87 25.09 -9.15
C CYS A 103 4.16 25.45 -10.63
N PHE A 104 5.31 25.03 -11.16
CA PHE A 104 5.73 25.35 -12.53
C PHE A 104 4.76 24.76 -13.56
N LEU A 105 4.36 23.51 -13.35
CA LEU A 105 3.43 22.83 -14.25
C LEU A 105 2.03 23.46 -14.20
N LEU A 106 1.55 23.89 -13.02
CA LEU A 106 0.28 24.59 -12.91
C LEU A 106 0.29 25.95 -13.63
N VAL A 107 1.37 26.72 -13.53
CA VAL A 107 1.52 28.00 -14.26
C VAL A 107 1.55 27.76 -15.77
N SER A 108 2.31 26.76 -16.21
CA SER A 108 2.36 26.38 -17.63
C SER A 108 0.98 26.05 -18.18
N GLU A 109 0.14 25.35 -17.42
CA GLU A 109 -1.21 25.01 -17.85
C GLU A 109 -2.18 26.22 -17.81
N VAL A 110 -2.00 27.15 -16.86
CA VAL A 110 -2.74 28.43 -16.87
C VAL A 110 -2.38 29.27 -18.11
N LEU A 111 -1.09 29.31 -18.46
CA LEU A 111 -0.62 29.98 -19.67
C LEU A 111 -1.11 29.27 -20.94
N CYS A 112 -1.24 27.95 -20.91
CA CYS A 112 -1.86 27.19 -22.00
C CYS A 112 -3.33 27.61 -22.21
N LEU A 113 -4.11 27.73 -21.14
CA LEU A 113 -5.49 28.23 -21.23
C LEU A 113 -5.54 29.66 -21.81
N ALA A 114 -4.69 30.56 -21.33
CA ALA A 114 -4.61 31.92 -21.85
C ALA A 114 -4.22 31.93 -23.34
N LYS A 115 -3.25 31.08 -23.73
CA LYS A 115 -2.83 30.92 -25.12
C LYS A 115 -3.98 30.45 -26.01
N LEU A 116 -4.77 29.46 -25.60
CA LEU A 116 -5.92 28.99 -26.39
C LEU A 116 -6.95 30.10 -26.65
N VAL A 117 -7.23 30.92 -25.63
CA VAL A 117 -8.16 32.05 -25.76
C VAL A 117 -7.60 33.12 -26.69
N VAL A 118 -6.32 33.45 -26.58
CA VAL A 118 -5.66 34.45 -27.44
C VAL A 118 -5.55 33.96 -28.88
N ASP A 119 -5.14 32.71 -29.10
CA ASP A 119 -5.02 32.11 -30.44
C ASP A 119 -6.38 32.10 -31.16
N ALA A 120 -7.49 31.87 -30.45
CA ALA A 120 -8.84 31.96 -31.02
C ALA A 120 -9.16 33.39 -31.52
N HIS A 121 -8.82 34.42 -30.74
CA HIS A 121 -8.99 35.82 -31.17
C HIS A 121 -8.06 36.19 -32.33
N VAL A 122 -6.83 35.68 -32.35
CA VAL A 122 -5.89 35.91 -33.46
C VAL A 122 -6.43 35.33 -34.76
N GLN A 123 -6.96 34.10 -34.74
CA GLN A 123 -7.59 33.48 -35.93
C GLN A 123 -8.77 34.29 -36.47
N TYR A 124 -9.58 34.87 -35.59
CA TYR A 124 -10.65 35.79 -35.97
C TYR A 124 -10.10 37.07 -36.62
N ARG A 125 -9.04 37.67 -36.05
CA ARG A 125 -8.44 38.91 -36.57
C ARG A 125 -7.68 38.73 -37.89
N LEU A 126 -7.19 37.51 -38.15
CA LEU A 126 -6.63 37.12 -39.44
C LEU A 126 -7.70 36.82 -40.49
N ASN A 127 -8.99 36.98 -40.17
CA ASN A 127 -10.15 36.66 -41.01
C ASN A 127 -10.20 35.19 -41.47
N ASN A 128 -9.57 34.28 -40.73
CA ASN A 128 -9.63 32.84 -41.01
C ASN A 128 -10.91 32.18 -40.46
N VAL A 129 -11.58 32.85 -39.52
CA VAL A 129 -12.71 32.32 -38.73
C VAL A 129 -13.77 33.43 -38.56
N ASP A 130 -15.04 33.06 -38.62
CA ASP A 130 -16.17 33.99 -38.46
C ASP A 130 -16.44 34.37 -36.97
N ALA A 131 -17.12 35.48 -36.72
CA ALA A 131 -17.45 35.98 -35.38
C ALA A 131 -18.30 34.98 -34.57
N TYR A 132 -19.21 34.26 -35.23
CA TYR A 132 -20.03 33.23 -34.60
C TYR A 132 -19.19 32.00 -34.21
N GLN A 133 -18.25 31.62 -35.08
CA GLN A 133 -17.32 30.51 -34.83
C GLN A 133 -16.32 30.86 -33.71
N LEU A 134 -15.87 32.13 -33.62
CA LEU A 134 -15.09 32.61 -32.47
C LEU A 134 -15.88 32.45 -31.17
N SER A 135 -17.13 32.88 -31.15
CA SER A 135 -17.97 32.85 -29.96
C SER A 135 -18.26 31.42 -29.49
N ASP A 136 -18.56 30.50 -30.42
CA ASP A 136 -18.71 29.07 -30.13
C ASP A 136 -17.38 28.43 -29.68
N GLY A 137 -16.26 28.81 -30.30
CA GLY A 137 -14.92 28.38 -29.90
C GLY A 137 -14.55 28.79 -28.48
N LEU A 138 -14.84 30.03 -28.08
CA LEU A 138 -14.65 30.51 -26.71
C LEU A 138 -15.52 29.74 -25.72
N GLN A 139 -16.78 29.47 -26.08
CA GLN A 139 -17.64 28.69 -25.21
C GLN A 139 -17.14 27.25 -25.07
N TYR A 140 -16.67 26.65 -26.17
CA TYR A 140 -16.07 25.33 -26.13
C TYR A 140 -14.84 25.28 -25.21
N ILE A 141 -13.92 26.25 -25.34
CA ILE A 141 -12.73 26.35 -24.50
C ILE A 141 -13.10 26.42 -23.02
N PHE A 142 -13.99 27.34 -22.61
CA PHE A 142 -14.35 27.52 -21.19
C PHE A 142 -15.21 26.39 -20.63
N ALA A 143 -16.03 25.74 -21.44
CA ALA A 143 -16.81 24.58 -21.02
C ALA A 143 -15.95 23.30 -20.90
N HIS A 144 -14.88 23.18 -21.68
CA HIS A 144 -14.08 21.97 -21.77
C HIS A 144 -12.65 22.09 -21.25
N VAL A 145 -12.24 23.15 -20.53
CA VAL A 145 -10.86 23.39 -20.05
C VAL A 145 -10.11 22.15 -19.53
N GLY A 146 -10.79 21.18 -18.89
CA GLY A 146 -10.15 19.94 -18.43
C GLY A 146 -9.73 18.94 -19.54
N GLN A 147 -10.11 19.16 -20.80
CA GLN A 147 -9.68 18.37 -21.95
C GLN A 147 -8.46 18.98 -22.67
N PRO A 148 -8.47 20.27 -23.10
CA PRO A 148 -7.32 20.87 -23.74
C PRO A 148 -6.22 21.25 -22.74
N THR A 149 -6.54 21.41 -21.44
CA THR A 149 -5.54 21.63 -20.38
C THR A 149 -5.52 20.48 -19.38
N GLY A 150 -4.32 20.20 -18.85
CA GLY A 150 -4.05 19.19 -17.82
C GLY A 150 -4.11 19.73 -16.39
N MET A 151 -4.67 20.92 -16.15
CA MET A 151 -4.61 21.63 -14.87
C MET A 151 -5.06 20.80 -13.65
N TYR A 152 -6.08 19.94 -13.82
CA TYR A 152 -6.63 19.10 -12.75
C TYR A 152 -5.61 18.09 -12.19
N ARG A 153 -4.59 17.72 -12.97
CA ARG A 153 -3.51 16.81 -12.54
C ARG A 153 -2.63 17.45 -11.45
N TYR A 154 -2.41 18.76 -11.56
CA TYR A 154 -1.56 19.51 -10.64
C TYR A 154 -2.35 20.09 -9.46
N LYS A 155 -3.63 20.41 -9.67
CA LYS A 155 -4.56 20.84 -8.62
C LYS A 155 -5.95 20.24 -8.83
N TYR A 156 -6.21 19.13 -8.15
CA TYR A 156 -7.48 18.40 -8.30
C TYR A 156 -8.73 19.16 -7.84
N LYS A 157 -8.59 20.13 -6.90
CA LYS A 157 -9.72 20.99 -6.46
C LYS A 157 -10.38 21.77 -7.62
N LEU A 158 -9.67 21.94 -8.75
CA LEU A 158 -10.19 22.49 -10.00
C LEU A 158 -11.40 21.74 -10.55
N MET A 159 -11.57 20.47 -10.19
CA MET A 159 -12.74 19.67 -10.58
C MET A 159 -14.07 20.29 -10.10
N ARG A 160 -14.04 21.20 -9.12
CA ARG A 160 -15.21 22.02 -8.77
C ARG A 160 -15.61 22.95 -9.92
N GLN A 161 -14.66 23.71 -10.48
CA GLN A 161 -14.91 24.62 -11.60
C GLN A 161 -15.28 23.87 -12.89
N VAL A 162 -14.57 22.77 -13.19
CA VAL A 162 -14.87 21.96 -14.39
C VAL A 162 -16.29 21.39 -14.34
N ARG A 163 -16.75 20.92 -13.18
CA ARG A 163 -18.14 20.46 -13.00
C ARG A 163 -19.12 21.62 -13.17
N MET A 164 -18.87 22.76 -12.52
CA MET A 164 -19.72 23.95 -12.64
C MET A 164 -19.85 24.43 -14.10
N CYS A 165 -18.77 24.44 -14.88
CA CYS A 165 -18.83 24.81 -16.30
C CYS A 165 -19.63 23.80 -17.14
N LYS A 166 -19.59 22.51 -16.80
CA LYS A 166 -20.44 21.50 -17.44
C LYS A 166 -21.92 21.69 -17.09
N ASP A 167 -22.23 21.98 -15.82
CA ASP A 167 -23.60 22.26 -15.38
C ASP A 167 -24.16 23.51 -16.09
N LEU A 168 -23.34 24.58 -16.19
CA LEU A 168 -23.68 25.77 -16.96
C LEU A 168 -23.88 25.46 -18.45
N LYS A 169 -23.02 24.63 -19.05
CA LYS A 169 -23.19 24.19 -20.44
C LYS A 169 -24.55 23.50 -20.63
N HIS A 170 -24.92 22.57 -19.75
CA HIS A 170 -26.21 21.88 -19.82
C HIS A 170 -27.39 22.84 -19.69
N LEU A 171 -27.32 23.77 -18.73
CA LEU A 171 -28.34 24.79 -18.52
C LEU A 171 -28.52 25.69 -19.76
N ILE A 172 -27.42 26.19 -20.31
CA ILE A 172 -27.42 27.08 -21.48
C ILE A 172 -27.95 26.31 -22.69
N TYR A 173 -27.44 25.11 -22.97
CA TYR A 173 -27.78 24.35 -24.17
C TYR A 173 -29.23 23.88 -24.17
N TYR A 174 -29.78 23.53 -23.00
CA TYR A 174 -31.19 23.15 -22.89
C TYR A 174 -32.13 24.32 -23.18
N ARG A 175 -31.74 25.56 -22.88
CA ARG A 175 -32.52 26.76 -23.22
C ARG A 175 -32.26 27.25 -24.65
N PHE A 176 -31.01 27.18 -25.10
CA PHE A 176 -30.58 27.68 -26.41
C PHE A 176 -31.05 26.79 -27.57
N ASN A 177 -31.00 25.46 -27.42
CA ASN A 177 -31.42 24.50 -28.46
C ASN A 177 -32.94 24.21 -28.39
N THR A 178 -33.75 25.24 -28.16
CA THR A 178 -35.22 25.12 -28.15
C THR A 178 -35.82 25.69 -29.43
N GLY A 179 -36.93 25.11 -29.89
CA GLY A 179 -37.62 25.55 -31.11
C GLY A 179 -36.91 25.06 -32.40
N PRO A 180 -36.69 25.92 -33.40
CA PRO A 180 -36.11 25.53 -34.70
C PRO A 180 -34.60 25.26 -34.65
N VAL A 181 -33.92 25.58 -33.55
CA VAL A 181 -32.47 25.38 -33.39
C VAL A 181 -32.18 23.94 -33.00
N GLY A 182 -31.50 23.21 -33.89
CA GLY A 182 -31.12 21.82 -33.69
C GLY A 182 -30.00 21.60 -32.67
N LYS A 183 -29.68 20.33 -32.41
CA LYS A 183 -28.52 19.93 -31.58
C LYS A 183 -27.25 20.00 -32.44
N GLY A 184 -26.60 21.16 -32.47
CA GLY A 184 -25.36 21.37 -33.22
C GLY A 184 -24.38 22.30 -32.53
N PRO A 185 -23.14 22.42 -33.04
CA PRO A 185 -22.24 23.52 -32.68
C PRO A 185 -22.85 24.86 -33.16
N GLY A 186 -22.59 25.95 -32.43
CA GLY A 186 -23.19 27.27 -32.70
C GLY A 186 -23.70 28.01 -31.47
N CYS A 187 -23.39 27.55 -30.26
CA CYS A 187 -23.81 28.19 -29.01
C CYS A 187 -22.68 29.10 -28.49
N GLY A 188 -22.71 30.38 -28.89
CA GLY A 188 -21.70 31.38 -28.52
C GLY A 188 -21.83 32.04 -27.13
N PHE A 189 -22.56 31.45 -26.18
CA PHE A 189 -22.80 32.07 -24.86
C PHE A 189 -21.72 31.70 -23.83
N TRP A 190 -20.54 32.30 -23.97
CA TRP A 190 -19.34 31.97 -23.16
C TRP A 190 -19.20 32.75 -21.84
N ALA A 191 -19.98 33.82 -21.63
CA ALA A 191 -19.84 34.72 -20.49
C ALA A 191 -19.93 34.03 -19.10
N PRO A 192 -20.85 33.08 -18.85
CA PRO A 192 -20.90 32.38 -17.56
C PRO A 192 -19.66 31.51 -17.30
N GLY A 193 -19.19 30.79 -18.31
CA GLY A 193 -17.98 29.97 -18.23
C GLY A 193 -16.75 30.83 -17.96
N TRP A 194 -16.60 31.95 -18.67
CA TRP A 194 -15.51 32.91 -18.47
C TRP A 194 -15.45 33.45 -17.03
N ARG A 195 -16.59 33.85 -16.45
CA ARG A 195 -16.65 34.33 -15.06
C ARG A 195 -16.17 33.29 -14.05
N VAL A 196 -16.52 32.01 -14.23
CA VAL A 196 -16.06 30.92 -13.36
C VAL A 196 -14.53 30.82 -13.37
N TRP A 197 -13.92 30.96 -14.55
CA TRP A 197 -12.46 30.92 -14.69
C TRP A 197 -11.77 32.18 -14.15
N LEU A 198 -12.38 33.36 -14.27
CA LEU A 198 -11.87 34.57 -13.64
C LEU A 198 -11.86 34.46 -12.10
N PHE A 199 -12.94 33.95 -11.50
CA PHE A 199 -12.98 33.75 -10.05
C PHE A 199 -11.99 32.68 -9.58
N PHE A 200 -11.74 31.67 -10.41
CA PHE A 200 -10.66 30.72 -10.17
C PHE A 200 -9.30 31.40 -10.16
N LEU A 201 -9.02 32.26 -11.16
CA LEU A 201 -7.76 33.01 -11.25
C LEU A 201 -7.59 33.92 -10.03
N ARG A 202 -8.61 34.65 -9.61
CA ARG A 202 -8.60 35.46 -8.39
C ARG A 202 -8.15 34.66 -7.15
N GLY A 203 -8.65 33.44 -7.00
CA GLY A 203 -8.31 32.57 -5.85
C GLY A 203 -6.96 31.85 -5.97
N ILE A 204 -6.43 31.67 -7.19
CA ILE A 204 -5.17 30.96 -7.42
C ILE A 204 -3.95 31.88 -7.40
N THR A 205 -4.11 33.17 -7.74
CA THR A 205 -3.04 34.17 -7.76
C THR A 205 -2.18 34.19 -6.50
N PRO A 206 -2.72 34.41 -5.28
CA PRO A 206 -1.88 34.47 -4.07
C PRO A 206 -1.20 33.13 -3.74
N LEU A 207 -1.80 32.01 -4.16
CA LEU A 207 -1.19 30.69 -3.98
C LEU A 207 0.00 30.49 -4.92
N LEU A 208 -0.15 30.89 -6.19
CA LEU A 208 0.91 30.83 -7.19
C LEU A 208 2.05 31.78 -6.86
N GLU A 209 1.75 33.03 -6.46
CA GLU A 209 2.76 33.99 -6.01
C GLU A 209 3.63 33.43 -4.89
N ARG A 210 3.02 32.89 -3.83
CA ARG A 210 3.78 32.25 -2.74
C ARG A 210 4.60 31.06 -3.22
N TRP A 211 4.03 30.21 -4.08
CA TRP A 211 4.72 29.02 -4.56
C TRP A 211 5.86 29.33 -5.54
N LEU A 212 5.68 30.34 -6.38
CA LEU A 212 6.69 30.85 -7.31
C LEU A 212 7.77 31.60 -6.54
N GLY A 213 7.41 32.47 -5.59
CA GLY A 213 8.36 33.14 -4.69
C GLY A 213 9.25 32.13 -3.98
N ASN A 214 8.66 31.12 -3.32
CA ASN A 214 9.43 30.05 -2.67
C ASN A 214 10.27 29.21 -3.64
N LEU A 215 9.86 29.10 -4.91
CA LEU A 215 10.63 28.39 -5.94
C LEU A 215 11.83 29.23 -6.38
N LEU A 216 11.63 30.52 -6.62
CA LEU A 216 12.65 31.47 -7.06
C LEU A 216 13.66 31.72 -5.95
N SER A 217 13.23 32.05 -4.71
CA SER A 217 14.14 32.21 -3.57
C SER A 217 15.01 30.95 -3.38
N ARG A 218 14.42 29.75 -3.44
CA ARG A 218 15.20 28.50 -3.34
C ARG A 218 16.14 28.27 -4.53
N GLN A 219 15.84 28.82 -5.69
CA GLN A 219 16.69 28.70 -6.88
C GLN A 219 17.88 29.66 -6.81
N PHE A 220 17.67 30.89 -6.31
CA PHE A 220 18.70 31.92 -6.22
C PHE A 220 19.52 31.85 -4.91
N GLU A 221 18.85 31.72 -3.77
CA GLU A 221 19.47 31.70 -2.43
C GLU A 221 19.87 30.27 -2.00
N GLY A 222 19.43 29.25 -2.75
CA GLY A 222 19.68 27.85 -2.43
C GLY A 222 18.76 27.28 -1.34
N ARG A 223 19.08 26.09 -0.81
CA ARG A 223 18.32 25.43 0.26
C ARG A 223 19.02 25.56 1.60
N HIS A 224 18.34 26.12 2.59
CA HIS A 224 18.79 26.04 3.98
C HIS A 224 18.62 24.60 4.53
N SER A 225 19.73 23.89 4.71
CA SER A 225 19.74 22.48 5.14
C SER A 225 19.20 22.25 6.57
N LYS A 226 19.51 23.18 7.49
CA LYS A 226 19.18 23.07 8.92
C LYS A 226 18.30 24.21 9.45
N GLY A 227 17.76 25.05 8.56
CA GLY A 227 17.04 26.27 8.98
C GLY A 227 15.65 26.03 9.59
N VAL A 228 15.03 24.88 9.33
CA VAL A 228 13.67 24.57 9.80
C VAL A 228 13.66 23.25 10.56
N ALA A 229 13.26 23.30 11.83
CA ALA A 229 13.03 22.12 12.64
C ALA A 229 11.93 21.25 12.00
N LYS A 230 12.22 19.97 11.82
CA LYS A 230 11.27 19.05 11.18
C LYS A 230 10.24 18.61 12.21
N THR A 231 8.97 18.92 11.95
CA THR A 231 7.84 18.43 12.76
C THR A 231 7.80 16.91 12.77
N VAL A 232 7.47 16.32 13.92
CA VAL A 232 7.33 14.86 14.09
C VAL A 232 6.01 14.41 13.48
N THR A 233 6.07 13.94 12.23
CA THR A 233 4.92 13.37 11.54
C THR A 233 4.73 11.89 11.91
N LYS A 234 3.59 11.30 11.53
CA LYS A 234 3.21 9.89 11.80
C LYS A 234 4.34 8.88 11.54
N GLN A 235 5.17 9.08 10.51
CA GLN A 235 6.27 8.17 10.16
C GLN A 235 7.39 8.15 11.21
N ARG A 236 7.58 9.26 11.95
CA ARG A 236 8.72 9.46 12.85
C ARG A 236 8.36 9.33 14.33
N VAL A 237 7.08 9.10 14.66
CA VAL A 237 6.61 9.03 16.05
C VAL A 237 7.37 7.96 16.85
N GLU A 238 7.50 6.74 16.32
CA GLU A 238 8.20 5.65 17.02
C GLU A 238 9.70 5.94 17.18
N SER A 239 10.37 6.44 16.13
CA SER A 239 11.80 6.76 16.17
C SER A 239 12.12 7.94 17.08
N HIS A 240 11.25 8.95 17.12
CA HIS A 240 11.40 10.10 17.99
C HIS A 240 11.16 9.72 19.45
N PHE A 241 10.16 8.88 19.73
CA PHE A 241 9.96 8.31 21.07
C PHE A 241 11.21 7.57 21.58
N ASP A 242 11.83 6.73 20.74
CA ASP A 242 13.07 6.04 21.10
C ASP A 242 14.25 7.01 21.30
N LEU A 243 14.29 8.13 20.57
CA LEU A 243 15.32 9.17 20.72
C LEU A 243 15.18 9.89 22.06
N GLU A 244 13.97 10.35 22.39
CA GLU A 244 13.68 11.03 23.67
C GLU A 244 13.89 10.10 24.86
N LEU A 245 13.47 8.84 24.76
CA LEU A 245 13.71 7.84 25.81
C LEU A 245 15.20 7.64 26.08
N ARG A 246 16.02 7.57 25.02
CA ARG A 246 17.48 7.44 25.17
C ARG A 246 18.10 8.70 25.77
N ALA A 247 17.61 9.88 25.40
CA ALA A 247 18.06 11.13 25.99
C ALA A 247 17.73 11.22 27.48
N ALA A 248 16.49 10.89 27.87
CA ALA A 248 16.06 10.86 29.27
C ALA A 248 16.90 9.88 30.12
N VAL A 249 17.11 8.66 29.61
CA VAL A 249 17.98 7.67 30.29
C VAL A 249 19.42 8.18 30.41
N MET A 250 19.94 8.88 29.40
CA MET A 250 21.28 9.47 29.46
C MET A 250 21.40 10.55 30.53
N HIS A 251 20.37 11.38 30.71
CA HIS A 251 20.34 12.37 31.78
C HIS A 251 20.36 11.69 33.16
N ASP A 252 19.49 10.73 33.40
CA ASP A 252 19.45 9.98 34.67
C ASP A 252 20.76 9.24 34.97
N ILE A 253 21.43 8.68 33.94
CA ILE A 253 22.74 8.04 34.10
C ILE A 253 23.79 9.04 34.56
N LEU A 254 23.80 10.26 34.01
CA LEU A 254 24.80 11.27 34.35
C LEU A 254 24.63 11.79 35.78
N ASP A 255 23.38 11.87 36.26
CA ASP A 255 23.05 12.33 37.61
C ASP A 255 23.35 11.27 38.69
N MET A 256 23.18 9.98 38.37
CA MET A 256 23.45 8.89 39.32
C MET A 256 24.94 8.52 39.44
N MET A 257 25.78 8.91 38.48
CA MET A 257 27.18 8.50 38.43
C MET A 257 28.09 9.50 39.18
N PRO A 258 28.97 9.04 40.09
CA PRO A 258 29.91 9.92 40.78
C PRO A 258 30.91 10.56 39.80
N GLU A 259 31.46 11.71 40.22
CA GLU A 259 32.39 12.53 39.44
C GLU A 259 33.67 11.72 39.16
N GLY A 260 33.81 11.18 37.95
CA GLY A 260 34.98 10.39 37.52
C GLY A 260 34.69 9.21 36.58
N ILE A 261 33.45 8.67 36.53
CA ILE A 261 33.12 7.44 35.75
C ILE A 261 32.14 7.71 34.57
N LYS A 262 31.73 8.96 34.37
CA LYS A 262 30.50 9.34 33.63
C LYS A 262 30.44 8.93 32.14
N GLN A 263 31.53 9.04 31.36
CA GLN A 263 31.43 8.95 29.88
C GLN A 263 31.56 7.54 29.28
N ASN A 264 32.40 6.66 29.85
CA ASN A 264 32.71 5.38 29.20
C ASN A 264 31.61 4.32 29.37
N LYS A 265 30.82 4.38 30.46
CA LYS A 265 29.82 3.34 30.79
C LYS A 265 28.42 3.62 30.25
N ALA A 266 28.10 4.85 29.86
CA ALA A 266 26.75 5.23 29.42
C ALA A 266 26.26 4.44 28.19
N ARG A 267 27.14 4.18 27.22
CA ARG A 267 26.81 3.37 26.03
C ARG A 267 26.46 1.92 26.38
N VAL A 268 27.15 1.33 27.35
CA VAL A 268 26.91 -0.05 27.81
C VAL A 268 25.57 -0.14 28.53
N ILE A 269 25.25 0.82 29.38
CA ILE A 269 23.94 0.88 30.05
C ILE A 269 22.80 0.99 29.03
N LEU A 270 22.96 1.79 27.97
CA LEU A 270 21.98 1.85 26.88
C LEU A 270 21.85 0.54 26.08
N GLN A 271 22.89 -0.29 26.02
CA GLN A 271 22.80 -1.64 25.46
C GLN A 271 21.97 -2.55 26.37
N HIS A 272 22.22 -2.52 27.69
CA HIS A 272 21.40 -3.25 28.67
C HIS A 272 19.94 -2.83 28.62
N LEU A 273 19.63 -1.53 28.50
CA LEU A 273 18.26 -1.03 28.30
C LEU A 273 17.60 -1.64 27.04
N SER A 274 18.36 -1.71 25.94
CA SER A 274 17.86 -2.25 24.68
C SER A 274 17.62 -3.76 24.76
N GLU A 275 18.46 -4.48 25.49
CA GLU A 275 18.33 -5.92 25.72
C GLU A 275 17.19 -6.23 26.70
N ALA A 276 17.08 -5.50 27.82
CA ALA A 276 15.96 -5.61 28.75
C ALA A 276 14.60 -5.42 28.03
N TRP A 277 14.51 -4.47 27.09
CA TRP A 277 13.32 -4.31 26.24
C TRP A 277 13.04 -5.51 25.32
N ARG A 278 14.08 -6.19 24.82
CA ARG A 278 13.92 -7.40 24.00
C ARG A 278 13.47 -8.58 24.85
N CYS A 279 14.10 -8.79 26.01
CA CYS A 279 13.70 -9.79 27.00
C CYS A 279 12.24 -9.60 27.40
N TRP A 280 11.81 -8.36 27.69
CA TRP A 280 10.43 -8.05 27.98
C TRP A 280 9.48 -8.45 26.83
N LYS A 281 9.81 -8.16 25.57
CA LYS A 281 8.98 -8.55 24.40
C LYS A 281 8.94 -10.06 24.14
N ALA A 282 9.94 -10.81 24.62
CA ALA A 282 10.04 -12.26 24.49
C ALA A 282 9.48 -13.01 25.71
N ASN A 283 9.12 -12.29 26.78
CA ASN A 283 8.74 -12.85 28.08
C ASN A 283 9.85 -13.66 28.76
N ILE A 284 11.10 -13.27 28.56
CA ILE A 284 12.26 -13.89 29.21
C ILE A 284 12.60 -13.06 30.46
N PRO A 285 12.81 -13.68 31.64
CA PRO A 285 13.26 -12.97 32.82
C PRO A 285 14.63 -12.36 32.57
N TRP A 286 14.74 -11.04 32.73
CA TRP A 286 16.00 -10.31 32.56
C TRP A 286 16.66 -10.13 33.91
N LYS A 287 17.82 -10.78 34.11
CA LYS A 287 18.66 -10.66 35.30
C LYS A 287 20.11 -10.65 34.84
N VAL A 288 20.85 -9.58 35.15
CA VAL A 288 22.27 -9.46 34.78
C VAL A 288 23.12 -9.65 36.04
N PRO A 289 23.99 -10.68 36.10
CA PRO A 289 24.91 -10.85 37.22
C PRO A 289 25.85 -9.66 37.36
N GLY A 290 26.02 -9.14 38.58
CA GLY A 290 26.97 -8.05 38.87
C GLY A 290 26.55 -6.65 38.42
N LEU A 291 25.31 -6.43 37.98
CA LEU A 291 24.80 -5.10 37.66
C LEU A 291 24.45 -4.33 38.96
N PRO A 292 24.83 -3.06 39.13
CA PRO A 292 24.43 -2.25 40.28
C PRO A 292 22.90 -2.11 40.37
N THR A 293 22.34 -2.29 41.57
CA THR A 293 20.89 -2.23 41.81
C THR A 293 20.25 -0.87 41.41
N PRO A 294 20.90 0.31 41.56
CA PRO A 294 20.31 1.56 41.09
C PRO A 294 20.12 1.59 39.57
N VAL A 295 21.08 1.02 38.82
CA VAL A 295 21.03 0.94 37.35
C VAL A 295 19.98 -0.07 36.90
N GLU A 296 19.88 -1.22 37.58
CA GLU A 296 18.82 -2.22 37.33
C GLU A 296 17.43 -1.60 37.50
N ASN A 297 17.18 -0.89 38.62
CA ASN A 297 15.90 -0.24 38.90
C ASN A 297 15.57 0.87 37.90
N MET A 298 16.57 1.67 37.49
CA MET A 298 16.39 2.68 36.44
C MET A 298 15.96 2.03 35.12
N ILE A 299 16.65 0.96 34.69
CA ILE A 299 16.30 0.24 33.46
C ILE A 299 14.88 -0.32 33.54
N LEU A 300 14.52 -0.98 34.64
CA LEU A 300 13.18 -1.55 34.83
C LEU A 300 12.09 -0.48 34.78
N ARG A 301 12.32 0.69 35.38
CA ARG A 301 11.39 1.84 35.32
C ARG A 301 11.15 2.29 33.88
N TYR A 302 12.19 2.48 33.08
CA TYR A 302 12.06 2.91 31.68
C TYR A 302 11.50 1.81 30.76
N VAL A 303 11.85 0.55 31.00
CA VAL A 303 11.27 -0.59 30.29
C VAL A 303 9.77 -0.69 30.56
N LYS A 304 9.33 -0.47 31.82
CA LYS A 304 7.91 -0.40 32.17
C LYS A 304 7.20 0.78 31.48
N ALA A 305 7.76 1.98 31.54
CA ALA A 305 7.18 3.14 30.85
C ALA A 305 7.02 2.91 29.33
N LYS A 306 8.01 2.27 28.70
CA LYS A 306 7.96 1.87 27.29
C LYS A 306 6.92 0.78 27.02
N ALA A 307 6.78 -0.20 27.93
CA ALA A 307 5.78 -1.25 27.87
C ALA A 307 4.35 -0.69 27.92
N ASP A 308 4.10 0.27 28.80
CA ASP A 308 2.79 0.92 28.96
C ASP A 308 2.43 1.69 27.69
N TRP A 309 3.36 2.52 27.17
CA TRP A 309 3.17 3.20 25.89
C TRP A 309 2.90 2.24 24.72
N TRP A 310 3.65 1.13 24.66
CA TRP A 310 3.54 0.14 23.59
C TRP A 310 2.19 -0.60 23.62
N THR A 311 1.71 -0.92 24.82
CA THR A 311 0.45 -1.63 25.08
C THR A 311 -0.75 -0.71 24.84
N ASN A 312 -0.72 0.52 25.36
CA ASN A 312 -1.75 1.54 25.11
C ASN A 312 -1.89 1.83 23.61
N SER A 313 -0.76 1.93 22.91
CA SER A 313 -0.74 2.08 21.45
C SER A 313 -1.33 0.87 20.72
N ALA A 314 -1.17 -0.35 21.24
CA ALA A 314 -1.76 -1.56 20.66
C ALA A 314 -3.29 -1.55 20.83
N HIS A 315 -3.79 -1.26 22.04
CA HIS A 315 -5.22 -1.17 22.30
C HIS A 315 -5.90 -0.05 21.49
N TYR A 316 -5.30 1.14 21.45
CA TYR A 316 -5.81 2.25 20.64
C TYR A 316 -5.93 1.89 19.15
N ASN A 317 -4.90 1.27 18.58
CA ASN A 317 -4.94 0.85 17.17
C ASN A 317 -5.90 -0.33 16.95
N ARG A 318 -6.03 -1.26 17.91
CA ARG A 318 -7.00 -2.36 17.82
C ARG A 318 -8.42 -1.83 17.79
N GLU A 319 -8.73 -0.85 18.64
CA GLU A 319 -10.06 -0.25 18.69
C GLU A 319 -10.37 0.52 17.40
N ARG A 320 -9.40 1.23 16.82
CA ARG A 320 -9.56 1.88 15.52
C ARG A 320 -9.83 0.88 14.39
N VAL A 321 -9.13 -0.26 14.39
CA VAL A 321 -9.37 -1.34 13.41
C VAL A 321 -10.75 -1.95 13.63
N ARG A 322 -11.17 -2.17 14.89
CA ARG A 322 -12.50 -2.70 15.23
C ARG A 322 -13.63 -1.79 14.73
N ARG A 323 -13.47 -0.48 14.87
CA ARG A 323 -14.44 0.53 14.38
C ARG A 323 -14.45 0.73 12.86
N GLY A 324 -13.55 0.08 12.12
CA GLY A 324 -13.42 0.30 10.68
C GLY A 324 -12.86 1.69 10.31
N ALA A 325 -12.15 2.35 11.22
CA ALA A 325 -11.51 3.64 10.93
C ALA A 325 -10.40 3.49 9.87
N THR A 326 -10.00 4.60 9.24
CA THR A 326 -8.90 4.60 8.28
C THR A 326 -7.58 4.24 8.97
N VAL A 327 -7.03 3.07 8.64
CA VAL A 327 -5.79 2.54 9.21
C VAL A 327 -4.89 2.03 8.08
N ASP A 328 -3.59 2.32 8.17
CA ASP A 328 -2.62 1.90 7.16
C ASP A 328 -2.36 0.38 7.27
N LYS A 329 -2.12 -0.28 6.13
CA LYS A 329 -1.79 -1.71 6.06
C LYS A 329 -0.63 -2.11 6.99
N THR A 330 0.39 -1.27 7.09
CA THR A 330 1.56 -1.52 7.97
C THR A 330 1.19 -1.47 9.44
N VAL A 331 0.27 -0.59 9.83
CA VAL A 331 -0.23 -0.48 11.21
C VAL A 331 -1.04 -1.72 11.57
N CYS A 332 -1.88 -2.24 10.67
CA CYS A 332 -2.62 -3.49 10.91
C CYS A 332 -1.67 -4.69 11.16
N LYS A 333 -0.63 -4.85 10.33
CA LYS A 333 0.37 -5.91 10.50
C LYS A 333 1.15 -5.76 11.81
N LYS A 334 1.59 -4.54 12.13
CA LYS A 334 2.25 -4.25 13.41
C LYS A 334 1.34 -4.60 14.58
N ASN A 335 0.08 -4.15 14.53
CA ASN A 335 -0.89 -4.37 15.61
C ASN A 335 -1.16 -5.86 15.86
N LEU A 336 -1.32 -6.66 14.80
CA LEU A 336 -1.44 -8.12 14.93
C LEU A 336 -0.23 -8.70 15.67
N GLY A 337 0.99 -8.35 15.25
CA GLY A 337 2.21 -8.79 15.91
C GLY A 337 2.34 -8.30 17.37
N ARG A 338 1.74 -7.16 17.72
CA ARG A 338 1.69 -6.68 19.12
C ARG A 338 0.73 -7.53 19.96
N LEU A 339 -0.49 -7.74 19.46
CA LEU A 339 -1.53 -8.50 20.17
C LEU A 339 -1.15 -9.97 20.35
N THR A 340 -0.54 -10.60 19.34
CA THR A 340 -0.04 -11.98 19.46
C THR A 340 0.99 -12.10 20.58
N ARG A 341 1.89 -11.12 20.73
CA ARG A 341 2.86 -11.11 21.84
C ARG A 341 2.17 -10.93 23.18
N LEU A 342 1.21 -10.01 23.30
CA LEU A 342 0.47 -9.82 24.55
C LEU A 342 -0.30 -11.07 24.96
N TYR A 343 -0.96 -11.73 24.00
CA TYR A 343 -1.68 -12.98 24.23
C TYR A 343 -0.75 -14.10 24.71
N LEU A 344 0.39 -14.29 24.05
CA LEU A 344 1.36 -15.31 24.47
C LEU A 344 1.93 -15.04 25.87
N LYS A 345 2.13 -13.77 26.24
CA LYS A 345 2.55 -13.39 27.58
C LYS A 345 1.50 -13.74 28.63
N SER A 346 0.23 -13.38 28.40
CA SER A 346 -0.86 -13.74 29.32
C SER A 346 -1.08 -15.25 29.40
N GLU A 347 -0.89 -15.98 28.29
CA GLU A 347 -1.05 -17.43 28.27
C GLU A 347 0.07 -18.14 29.04
N GLN A 348 1.33 -17.68 28.90
CA GLN A 348 2.43 -18.20 29.70
C GLN A 348 2.21 -17.97 31.20
N GLU A 349 1.74 -16.78 31.58
CA GLU A 349 1.38 -16.46 32.96
C GLU A 349 0.26 -17.38 33.48
N ARG A 350 -0.78 -17.59 32.67
CA ARG A 350 -1.91 -18.48 33.03
C ARG A 350 -1.45 -19.92 33.28
N GLN A 351 -0.52 -20.43 32.47
CA GLN A 351 0.05 -21.77 32.63
C GLN A 351 0.96 -21.86 33.87
N HIS A 352 1.76 -20.82 34.12
CA HIS A 352 2.58 -20.75 35.33
C HIS A 352 1.71 -20.73 36.59
N ASN A 353 0.65 -19.93 36.60
CA ASN A 353 -0.30 -19.85 37.70
C ASN A 353 -1.02 -21.18 37.92
N TYR A 354 -1.40 -21.89 36.85
CA TYR A 354 -1.98 -23.23 36.98
C TYR A 354 -1.04 -24.24 37.66
N LEU A 355 0.26 -24.21 37.35
CA LEU A 355 1.24 -25.08 38.00
C LEU A 355 1.53 -24.67 39.45
N LYS A 356 1.41 -23.38 39.75
CA LYS A 356 1.65 -22.81 41.09
C LYS A 356 0.46 -23.02 42.03
N ASP A 357 -0.74 -22.72 41.56
CA ASP A 357 -1.98 -22.78 42.33
C ASP A 357 -2.57 -24.20 42.35
N GLY A 358 -2.16 -25.04 41.38
CA GLY A 358 -2.65 -26.40 41.20
C GLY A 358 -3.88 -26.49 40.30
N PRO A 359 -4.46 -27.69 40.14
CA PRO A 359 -5.67 -27.88 39.35
C PRO A 359 -6.85 -27.07 39.88
N TYR A 360 -7.48 -26.28 39.02
CA TYR A 360 -8.70 -25.53 39.38
C TYR A 360 -9.92 -26.41 39.64
N VAL A 361 -9.89 -27.67 39.18
CA VAL A 361 -10.94 -28.67 39.42
C VAL A 361 -10.54 -29.46 40.66
N SER A 362 -11.41 -29.45 41.66
CA SER A 362 -11.19 -30.24 42.87
C SER A 362 -11.25 -31.75 42.57
N ALA A 363 -10.58 -32.55 43.40
CA ALA A 363 -10.60 -34.00 43.23
C ALA A 363 -12.03 -34.57 43.35
N GLU A 364 -12.85 -34.01 44.23
CA GLU A 364 -14.25 -34.41 44.42
C GLU A 364 -15.10 -34.12 43.17
N GLU A 365 -14.99 -32.91 42.60
CA GLU A 365 -15.66 -32.56 41.36
C GLU A 365 -15.18 -33.43 40.19
N ALA A 366 -13.88 -33.72 40.13
CA ALA A 366 -13.32 -34.59 39.10
C ALA A 366 -13.88 -36.02 39.22
N VAL A 367 -13.96 -36.57 40.44
CA VAL A 367 -14.57 -37.88 40.69
C VAL A 367 -16.05 -37.87 40.34
N ALA A 368 -16.80 -36.83 40.72
CA ALA A 368 -18.22 -36.70 40.38
C ALA A 368 -18.46 -36.63 38.86
N ILE A 369 -17.64 -35.85 38.14
CA ILE A 369 -17.68 -35.78 36.67
C ILE A 369 -17.35 -37.17 36.08
N TYR A 370 -16.33 -37.84 36.61
CA TYR A 370 -15.90 -39.14 36.14
C TYR A 370 -16.97 -40.22 36.37
N THR A 371 -17.49 -40.36 37.59
CA THR A 371 -18.50 -41.36 37.95
C THR A 371 -19.81 -41.14 37.19
N THR A 372 -20.26 -39.88 37.08
CA THR A 372 -21.44 -39.54 36.27
C THR A 372 -21.22 -39.93 34.81
N THR A 373 -20.01 -39.72 34.28
CA THR A 373 -19.66 -40.14 32.92
C THR A 373 -19.63 -41.67 32.79
N VAL A 374 -19.09 -42.40 33.77
CA VAL A 374 -19.04 -43.87 33.77
C VAL A 374 -20.43 -44.48 33.82
N HIS A 375 -21.27 -44.08 34.78
CA HIS A 375 -22.65 -44.56 34.88
C HIS A 375 -23.47 -44.25 33.62
N TRP A 376 -23.22 -43.10 33.01
CA TRP A 376 -23.81 -42.79 31.72
C TRP A 376 -23.39 -43.79 30.62
N LEU A 377 -22.10 -44.10 30.53
CA LEU A 377 -21.58 -45.04 29.53
C LEU A 377 -22.03 -46.49 29.80
N GLU A 378 -22.10 -46.91 31.05
CA GLU A 378 -22.57 -48.24 31.49
C GLU A 378 -24.06 -48.44 31.20
N SER A 379 -24.88 -47.40 31.37
CA SER A 379 -26.30 -47.43 30.99
C SER A 379 -26.52 -47.59 29.48
N ARG A 380 -25.47 -47.41 28.66
CA ARG A 380 -25.51 -47.44 27.18
C ARG A 380 -24.36 -48.29 26.59
N PRO A 381 -24.27 -49.59 26.91
CA PRO A 381 -23.07 -50.40 26.67
C PRO A 381 -22.77 -50.67 25.18
N ARG A 382 -23.73 -50.50 24.28
CA ARG A 382 -23.56 -50.72 22.82
C ARG A 382 -23.42 -49.45 21.98
N VAL A 383 -23.41 -48.29 22.61
CA VAL A 383 -23.75 -47.04 21.91
C VAL A 383 -22.52 -46.23 21.48
N ILE A 384 -21.37 -46.39 22.15
CA ILE A 384 -20.17 -45.56 21.88
C ILE A 384 -19.52 -45.89 20.52
N LEU A 385 -19.25 -47.17 20.24
CA LEU A 385 -18.68 -47.57 18.95
C LEU A 385 -19.67 -47.33 17.80
N GLN A 386 -20.96 -47.50 18.05
CA GLN A 386 -22.02 -47.25 17.07
C GLN A 386 -22.13 -45.76 16.75
N HIS A 387 -22.14 -44.89 17.76
CA HIS A 387 -22.12 -43.44 17.57
C HIS A 387 -20.81 -42.89 17.01
N LEU A 388 -19.64 -43.46 17.35
CA LEU A 388 -18.38 -43.10 16.68
C LEU A 388 -18.42 -43.44 15.19
N SER A 389 -19.01 -44.58 14.84
CA SER A 389 -19.19 -45.03 13.46
C SER A 389 -20.21 -44.17 12.72
N GLU A 390 -21.31 -43.82 13.38
CA GLU A 390 -22.40 -43.00 12.85
C GLU A 390 -21.98 -41.53 12.70
N ALA A 391 -21.32 -40.94 13.70
CA ALA A 391 -20.75 -39.60 13.63
C ALA A 391 -19.71 -39.49 12.50
N TRP A 392 -18.90 -40.53 12.28
CA TRP A 392 -17.98 -40.58 11.15
C TRP A 392 -18.69 -40.69 9.79
N ARG A 393 -19.83 -41.41 9.71
CA ARG A 393 -20.67 -41.45 8.50
C ARG A 393 -21.34 -40.10 8.24
N CYS A 394 -21.91 -39.47 9.27
CA CYS A 394 -22.52 -38.15 9.20
C CYS A 394 -21.51 -37.08 8.77
N TRP A 395 -20.29 -37.10 9.31
CA TRP A 395 -19.20 -36.21 8.89
C TRP A 395 -18.85 -36.39 7.40
N LYS A 396 -18.70 -37.65 6.93
CA LYS A 396 -18.46 -37.95 5.51
C LYS A 396 -19.60 -37.50 4.60
N ALA A 397 -20.84 -37.55 5.09
CA ALA A 397 -22.04 -37.13 4.37
C ALA A 397 -22.34 -35.62 4.53
N ASN A 398 -21.54 -34.87 5.28
CA ASN A 398 -21.75 -33.47 5.63
C ASN A 398 -23.11 -33.18 6.32
N ILE A 399 -23.54 -34.09 7.19
CA ILE A 399 -24.76 -33.95 7.99
C ILE A 399 -24.34 -33.62 9.43
N PRO A 400 -24.93 -32.61 10.08
CA PRO A 400 -24.66 -32.31 11.48
C PRO A 400 -25.09 -33.50 12.35
N TRP A 401 -24.12 -34.12 13.01
CA TRP A 401 -24.38 -35.24 13.91
C TRP A 401 -24.81 -34.70 15.27
N LYS A 402 -26.05 -35.02 15.67
CA LYS A 402 -26.59 -34.68 16.99
C LYS A 402 -27.53 -35.80 17.43
N VAL A 403 -27.28 -36.36 18.61
CA VAL A 403 -28.12 -37.43 19.18
C VAL A 403 -28.95 -36.82 20.31
N PRO A 404 -30.30 -36.87 20.24
CA PRO A 404 -31.15 -36.38 21.32
C PRO A 404 -30.87 -37.12 22.64
N GLY A 405 -30.64 -36.37 23.71
CA GLY A 405 -30.39 -36.95 25.04
C GLY A 405 -29.02 -37.58 25.22
N LEU A 406 -27.99 -37.12 24.50
CA LEU A 406 -26.58 -37.41 24.77
C LEU A 406 -25.99 -36.32 25.71
N PRO A 407 -25.15 -36.63 26.71
CA PRO A 407 -24.56 -35.64 27.58
C PRO A 407 -23.48 -34.90 26.80
N THR A 408 -23.45 -33.58 26.96
CA THR A 408 -22.51 -32.69 26.29
C THR A 408 -21.03 -33.10 26.41
N PRO A 409 -20.53 -33.71 27.51
CA PRO A 409 -19.15 -34.21 27.56
C PRO A 409 -18.87 -35.34 26.57
N VAL A 410 -19.80 -36.29 26.40
CA VAL A 410 -19.64 -37.44 25.50
C VAL A 410 -19.79 -37.01 24.04
N GLU A 411 -20.73 -36.10 23.77
CA GLU A 411 -20.87 -35.46 22.45
C GLU A 411 -19.57 -34.76 22.04
N ASN A 412 -18.99 -33.96 22.94
CA ASN A 412 -17.73 -33.27 22.70
C ASN A 412 -16.55 -34.23 22.53
N MET A 413 -16.51 -35.34 23.28
CA MET A 413 -15.49 -36.37 23.12
C MET A 413 -15.57 -37.03 21.73
N ILE A 414 -16.76 -37.41 21.27
CA ILE A 414 -16.98 -38.02 19.97
C ILE A 414 -16.65 -37.03 18.85
N LEU A 415 -17.09 -35.77 18.96
CA LEU A 415 -16.76 -34.73 17.99
C LEU A 415 -15.26 -34.42 17.95
N ARG A 416 -14.56 -34.41 19.09
CA ARG A 416 -13.10 -34.28 19.16
C ARG A 416 -12.39 -35.45 18.49
N TYR A 417 -12.85 -36.67 18.72
CA TYR A 417 -12.29 -37.86 18.07
C TYR A 417 -12.52 -37.82 16.55
N VAL A 418 -13.74 -37.51 16.09
CA VAL A 418 -14.08 -37.38 14.67
C VAL A 418 -13.26 -36.28 14.00
N LYS A 419 -13.06 -35.14 14.68
CA LYS A 419 -12.22 -34.04 14.21
C LYS A 419 -10.75 -34.47 14.09
N ALA A 420 -10.17 -35.09 15.13
CA ALA A 420 -8.80 -35.59 15.08
C ALA A 420 -8.61 -36.63 13.97
N LYS A 421 -9.60 -37.51 13.77
CA LYS A 421 -9.61 -38.51 12.69
C LYS A 421 -9.75 -37.87 11.30
N ALA A 422 -10.55 -36.80 11.18
CA ALA A 422 -10.70 -36.02 9.96
C ALA A 422 -9.41 -35.26 9.60
N ASP A 423 -8.76 -34.63 10.58
CA ASP A 423 -7.49 -33.93 10.42
C ASP A 423 -6.39 -34.90 9.98
N TRP A 424 -6.30 -36.08 10.62
CA TRP A 424 -5.39 -37.13 10.17
C TRP A 424 -5.69 -37.59 8.74
N TRP A 425 -6.97 -37.77 8.40
CA TRP A 425 -7.39 -38.27 7.09
C TRP A 425 -7.12 -37.26 5.96
N THR A 426 -7.30 -35.96 6.23
CA THR A 426 -7.02 -34.87 5.28
C THR A 426 -5.51 -34.62 5.12
N ASN A 427 -4.75 -34.61 6.22
CA ASN A 427 -3.29 -34.49 6.17
C ASN A 427 -2.64 -35.67 5.43
N SER A 428 -3.09 -36.89 5.70
CA SER A 428 -2.61 -38.10 4.99
C SER A 428 -2.93 -38.05 3.49
N ALA A 429 -4.06 -37.46 3.10
CA ALA A 429 -4.40 -37.30 1.68
C ALA A 429 -3.50 -36.26 1.00
N HIS A 430 -3.19 -35.17 1.70
CA HIS A 430 -2.29 -34.12 1.23
C HIS A 430 -0.85 -34.61 1.09
N ASP A 431 -0.34 -35.35 2.07
CA ASP A 431 1.00 -35.95 2.03
C ASP A 431 1.15 -36.93 0.85
N ASN A 432 0.15 -37.78 0.62
CA ASN A 432 0.17 -38.69 -0.53
C ASN A 432 0.10 -37.93 -1.87
N HIS A 433 -0.64 -36.83 -1.95
CA HIS A 433 -0.67 -35.97 -3.15
C HIS A 433 0.69 -35.31 -3.41
N GLU A 434 1.35 -34.82 -2.35
CA GLU A 434 2.71 -34.28 -2.42
C GLU A 434 3.74 -35.35 -2.83
N ARG A 435 3.60 -36.60 -2.37
CA ARG A 435 4.46 -37.72 -2.79
C ARG A 435 4.31 -38.07 -4.27
N VAL A 436 3.07 -38.09 -4.79
CA VAL A 436 2.80 -38.28 -6.22
C VAL A 436 3.37 -37.11 -7.04
N ARG A 437 3.20 -35.87 -6.57
CA ARG A 437 3.78 -34.67 -7.21
C ARG A 437 5.31 -34.71 -7.29
N ARG A 438 5.97 -35.34 -6.30
CA ARG A 438 7.42 -35.54 -6.23
C ARG A 438 7.91 -36.79 -6.99
N GLY A 439 7.05 -37.44 -7.77
CA GLY A 439 7.42 -38.53 -8.67
C GLY A 439 7.47 -39.92 -8.03
N ALA A 440 6.94 -40.11 -6.83
CA ALA A 440 6.85 -41.43 -6.20
C ALA A 440 5.78 -42.30 -6.88
N THR A 441 6.10 -43.55 -7.20
CA THR A 441 5.14 -44.55 -7.68
C THR A 441 4.21 -44.97 -6.54
N VAL A 442 2.93 -44.65 -6.67
CA VAL A 442 1.89 -44.97 -5.70
C VAL A 442 0.91 -45.96 -6.34
N ASP A 443 0.56 -47.03 -5.61
CA ASP A 443 -0.34 -48.08 -6.09
C ASP A 443 -1.69 -47.50 -6.56
N LYS A 444 -2.26 -48.07 -7.65
CA LYS A 444 -3.50 -47.59 -8.30
C LYS A 444 -4.68 -47.57 -7.32
N THR A 445 -4.73 -48.50 -6.37
CA THR A 445 -5.75 -48.52 -5.31
C THR A 445 -5.60 -47.36 -4.32
N VAL A 446 -4.37 -46.97 -4.00
CA VAL A 446 -4.07 -45.83 -3.12
C VAL A 446 -4.41 -44.53 -3.83
N CYS A 447 -4.06 -44.37 -5.11
CA CYS A 447 -4.44 -43.21 -5.92
C CYS A 447 -5.97 -43.04 -6.05
N LYS A 448 -6.72 -44.11 -6.34
CA LYS A 448 -8.20 -44.07 -6.37
C LYS A 448 -8.80 -43.65 -5.03
N LYS A 449 -8.29 -44.22 -3.92
CA LYS A 449 -8.71 -43.83 -2.57
C LYS A 449 -8.41 -42.36 -2.31
N ASN A 450 -7.21 -41.88 -2.69
CA ASN A 450 -6.75 -40.51 -2.46
C ASN A 450 -7.55 -39.47 -3.26
N LEU A 451 -7.92 -39.77 -4.50
CA LEU A 451 -8.74 -38.91 -5.36
C LEU A 451 -10.13 -38.67 -4.74
N GLY A 452 -10.74 -39.72 -4.19
CA GLY A 452 -11.99 -39.63 -3.41
C GLY A 452 -11.84 -38.83 -2.11
N ARG A 453 -10.65 -38.82 -1.48
CA ARG A 453 -10.41 -38.02 -0.27
C ARG A 453 -10.32 -36.53 -0.57
N LEU A 454 -9.68 -36.18 -1.69
CA LEU A 454 -9.45 -34.80 -2.10
C LEU A 454 -10.71 -34.15 -2.68
N THR A 455 -11.55 -34.88 -3.41
CA THR A 455 -12.85 -34.38 -3.91
C THR A 455 -13.81 -34.01 -2.78
N LEU A 456 -13.91 -34.83 -1.73
CA LEU A 456 -14.69 -34.53 -0.51
C LEU A 456 -14.17 -33.30 0.25
N ASN A 457 -12.86 -33.04 0.22
CA ASN A 457 -12.26 -31.88 0.88
C ASN A 457 -12.40 -30.59 0.04
N ALA A 458 -12.38 -30.71 -1.30
CA ALA A 458 -12.64 -29.62 -2.22
C ALA A 458 -14.11 -29.15 -2.18
N THR A 459 -15.07 -30.08 -2.07
CA THR A 459 -16.47 -29.73 -1.79
C THR A 459 -16.63 -29.09 -0.42
N PHE A 460 -15.88 -29.51 0.60
CA PHE A 460 -15.87 -28.90 1.94
C PHE A 460 -15.42 -27.42 1.91
N LYS A 461 -14.29 -27.11 1.23
CA LYS A 461 -13.79 -25.73 1.10
C LYS A 461 -14.68 -24.83 0.25
N VAL A 462 -15.33 -25.38 -0.77
CA VAL A 462 -16.28 -24.64 -1.61
C VAL A 462 -17.59 -24.40 -0.85
N MET A 463 -18.07 -25.35 -0.05
CA MET A 463 -19.26 -25.20 0.80
C MET A 463 -19.03 -24.24 1.98
N GLU A 464 -17.81 -24.14 2.51
CA GLU A 464 -17.46 -23.19 3.59
C GLU A 464 -17.31 -21.74 3.07
N GLN A 465 -17.04 -21.57 1.77
CA GLN A 465 -16.91 -20.24 1.13
C GLN A 465 -18.17 -19.76 0.39
N GLU A 466 -19.07 -20.65 -0.04
CA GLU A 466 -20.15 -20.29 -0.95
C GLU A 466 -21.49 -20.99 -0.59
N TYR A 467 -22.45 -20.17 -0.11
CA TYR A 467 -23.92 -20.35 -0.04
C TYR A 467 -24.50 -20.99 1.26
N GLY A 468 -25.48 -20.40 1.95
CA GLY A 468 -26.42 -19.36 1.49
C GLY A 468 -27.22 -19.84 0.28
N SER A 469 -27.76 -21.06 0.35
CA SER A 469 -28.80 -21.67 -0.50
C SER A 469 -29.03 -21.08 -1.90
N SER A 470 -28.52 -21.76 -2.95
CA SER A 470 -29.05 -21.81 -4.34
C SER A 470 -27.92 -21.81 -5.38
N LEU A 471 -27.28 -22.96 -5.63
CA LEU A 471 -26.79 -23.39 -6.98
C LEU A 471 -26.07 -24.76 -6.96
N ILE A 472 -26.61 -25.77 -6.27
CA ILE A 472 -25.88 -27.03 -6.02
C ILE A 472 -25.91 -27.99 -7.22
N LEU A 473 -26.98 -27.96 -8.04
CA LEU A 473 -27.18 -28.94 -9.12
C LEU A 473 -26.36 -28.67 -10.40
N HIS A 474 -26.15 -27.40 -10.77
CA HIS A 474 -25.49 -27.07 -12.04
C HIS A 474 -23.97 -27.29 -12.03
N LYS A 475 -23.33 -27.27 -10.86
CA LYS A 475 -21.87 -27.49 -10.71
C LYS A 475 -21.51 -28.99 -10.59
N ILE A 476 -22.41 -29.84 -10.08
CA ILE A 476 -22.20 -31.30 -10.00
C ILE A 476 -22.16 -31.92 -11.41
N VAL A 477 -23.01 -31.44 -12.32
CA VAL A 477 -23.02 -31.88 -13.73
C VAL A 477 -21.75 -31.46 -14.47
N PHE A 478 -21.19 -30.29 -14.16
CA PHE A 478 -19.95 -29.80 -14.80
C PHE A 478 -18.69 -30.58 -14.35
N ILE A 479 -18.66 -31.05 -13.10
CA ILE A 479 -17.54 -31.85 -12.57
C ILE A 479 -17.65 -33.30 -13.06
N LEU A 480 -18.86 -33.87 -13.12
CA LEU A 480 -19.08 -35.21 -13.68
C LEU A 480 -18.85 -35.26 -15.21
N GLY A 481 -19.19 -34.19 -15.93
CA GLY A 481 -18.95 -34.10 -17.38
C GLY A 481 -17.47 -34.08 -17.77
N ASN A 482 -16.61 -33.46 -16.95
CA ASN A 482 -15.16 -33.43 -17.20
C ASN A 482 -14.42 -34.70 -16.76
N LEU A 483 -15.04 -35.56 -15.94
CA LEU A 483 -14.49 -36.86 -15.56
C LEU A 483 -14.54 -37.89 -16.71
N GLY A 484 -15.39 -37.68 -17.72
CA GLY A 484 -15.38 -38.48 -18.96
C GLY A 484 -14.18 -38.19 -19.87
N ALA A 485 -13.66 -36.96 -19.86
CA ALA A 485 -12.58 -36.54 -20.76
C ALA A 485 -11.17 -36.89 -20.25
N VAL A 486 -10.99 -37.06 -18.93
CA VAL A 486 -9.67 -37.32 -18.32
C VAL A 486 -9.37 -38.82 -18.17
N VAL A 487 -10.36 -39.70 -18.39
CA VAL A 487 -10.16 -41.17 -18.39
C VAL A 487 -9.84 -41.70 -19.80
N SER A 488 -9.81 -40.85 -20.83
CA SER A 488 -9.47 -41.22 -22.21
C SER A 488 -8.11 -40.69 -22.72
N GLN A 489 -7.25 -40.17 -21.84
CA GLN A 489 -5.83 -39.92 -22.09
C GLN A 489 -5.01 -40.58 -20.97
#